data_AF-F0IFW8-F1
#
_entry.id   AF-F0IFW8-F1
#
_cell.length_a   1.000
_cell.length_b   1.000
_cell.length_c   1.000
_cell.angle_alpha   90.00
_cell.angle_beta   90.00
_cell.angle_gamma   90.00
#
_symmetry.space_group_name_H-M   'P 1'
#
loop_
_entity.id
_entity.type
_entity.pdbx_description
1 polymer ?
#
loop_
_entity_poly.entity_id
_entity_poly.type
_entity_poly.pdbx_seq_one_letter_code
_entity_poly.pdbx_strand_id
1 'polypeptide(L)'
;MYHDEKGNEHEVCVAEWHTIKEKEIGVFYSAKPTHSEIISDENVSEGKTSQRVRYKNGDIAEYGTHPTKGKTWILYKAKNNEVELLKMPDSLDYKKDKVFINYIFSGTKRRYTSPDVFAGFIGALARTGLKIQTTGSCFKYGSSFPSVEHINGESVDTLYLKDSDEQKFITAMNNFGFNKQITGKDKKKFDNAIQEKKGSLHNSHLHSRFNKSVIKRILLSFLIIIFSCQNKSKSQTDYQNQELPNINKEITDSLLGSPLIGDKLFIEKLKETCSIDYFNREDSCLYDKIEINYYKLFRKEKKLMDSITLNSNINLKFKNNLIVKNNHEEHIKTILYSYLNNDIIDSLLCYEYYNNANTLSAYEKYYYINLKKQKISTVYLVYDESSIIVDNYEEYKIDNTTGKFKKIEK
;
A
#
# COMPACT_ATOMS: atom_id res chain seq x y z
N MET A 1 -3.91 -15.92 3.25
CA MET A 1 -2.58 -16.56 3.37
C MET A 1 -1.71 -15.71 4.28
N TYR A 2 -0.92 -16.32 5.16
CA TYR A 2 0.19 -15.67 5.88
C TYR A 2 1.49 -16.32 5.41
N HIS A 3 2.53 -15.52 5.18
CA HIS A 3 3.85 -16.00 4.79
C HIS A 3 4.81 -15.77 5.97
N ASP A 4 5.44 -16.82 6.46
CA ASP A 4 6.38 -16.72 7.58
C ASP A 4 7.75 -16.16 7.13
N GLU A 5 8.65 -16.01 8.10
CA GLU A 5 10.04 -15.57 7.88
C GLU A 5 10.90 -16.61 7.14
N LYS A 6 10.32 -17.68 6.59
CA LYS A 6 11.00 -18.64 5.73
C LYS A 6 10.32 -18.77 4.38
N GLY A 7 9.28 -17.95 4.13
CA GLY A 7 8.46 -18.01 2.93
C GLY A 7 7.42 -19.13 2.92
N ASN A 8 7.26 -19.88 4.03
CA ASN A 8 6.24 -20.92 4.09
C ASN A 8 4.85 -20.31 4.08
N GLU A 9 3.96 -20.94 3.32
CA GLU A 9 2.56 -20.54 3.28
C GLU A 9 1.76 -21.15 4.44
N HIS A 10 1.02 -20.28 5.11
CA HIS A 10 0.10 -20.61 6.18
C HIS A 10 -1.31 -20.18 5.79
N GLU A 11 -2.16 -21.15 5.47
CA GLU A 11 -3.60 -20.92 5.33
C GLU A 11 -4.22 -20.75 6.73
N VAL A 12 -4.15 -19.53 7.25
CA VAL A 12 -4.56 -19.22 8.63
C VAL A 12 -6.08 -19.28 8.81
N CYS A 13 -6.82 -18.70 7.86
CA CYS A 13 -8.28 -18.71 7.84
C CYS A 13 -8.83 -18.24 6.48
N VAL A 14 -10.10 -18.56 6.24
CA VAL A 14 -10.93 -17.98 5.18
C VAL A 14 -11.97 -17.07 5.84
N ALA A 15 -12.15 -15.87 5.30
CA ALA A 15 -13.08 -14.87 5.85
C ALA A 15 -14.01 -14.35 4.76
N GLU A 16 -15.29 -14.22 5.10
CA GLU A 16 -16.28 -13.56 4.24
C GLU A 16 -16.04 -12.06 4.21
N TRP A 17 -16.24 -11.46 3.03
CA TRP A 17 -16.14 -10.02 2.83
C TRP A 17 -17.28 -9.50 1.97
N HIS A 18 -17.54 -8.19 2.06
CA HIS A 18 -18.53 -7.48 1.28
C HIS A 18 -18.10 -6.02 1.09
N THR A 19 -18.69 -5.34 0.10
CA THR A 19 -18.49 -3.90 -0.11
C THR A 19 -19.58 -3.08 0.56
N ILE A 20 -19.21 -1.88 1.01
CA ILE A 20 -20.14 -0.85 1.46
C ILE A 20 -19.73 0.50 0.86
N LYS A 21 -20.66 1.46 0.80
CA LYS A 21 -20.27 2.86 0.62
C LYS A 21 -19.41 3.32 1.80
N GLU A 22 -18.27 3.93 1.52
CA GLU A 22 -17.40 4.54 2.51
C GLU A 22 -18.18 5.55 3.36
N LYS A 23 -17.91 5.62 4.65
CA LYS A 23 -18.58 6.53 5.58
C LYS A 23 -17.67 7.70 5.99
N GLU A 24 -18.27 8.86 6.16
CA GLU A 24 -17.65 9.99 6.85
C GLU A 24 -17.62 9.76 8.37
N ILE A 25 -16.76 10.52 9.06
CA ILE A 25 -16.71 10.53 10.52
C ILE A 25 -18.10 10.89 11.07
N GLY A 26 -18.55 10.12 12.05
CA GLY A 26 -19.89 10.25 12.62
C GLY A 26 -20.14 11.62 13.27
N VAL A 27 -21.29 12.21 12.99
CA VAL A 27 -21.76 13.47 13.59
C VAL A 27 -22.86 13.19 14.60
N PHE A 28 -22.78 13.81 15.78
CA PHE A 28 -23.75 13.60 16.86
C PHE A 28 -25.03 14.42 16.66
N TYR A 29 -26.16 13.81 16.97
CA TYR A 29 -27.49 14.41 16.95
C TYR A 29 -28.25 14.12 18.26
N SER A 30 -29.11 15.05 18.65
CA SER A 30 -30.04 14.89 19.78
C SER A 30 -31.28 14.07 19.41
N ALA A 31 -31.66 14.09 18.13
CA ALA A 31 -32.82 13.40 17.59
C ALA A 31 -32.43 12.46 16.43
N LYS A 32 -33.32 11.52 16.12
CA LYS A 32 -33.16 10.60 14.99
C LYS A 32 -33.08 11.42 13.69
N PRO A 33 -32.04 11.24 12.86
CA PRO A 33 -31.96 11.91 11.56
C PRO A 33 -33.13 11.54 10.62
N THR A 34 -33.61 12.50 9.84
CA THR A 34 -34.78 12.35 8.92
C THR A 34 -34.48 12.82 7.49
N HIS A 35 -33.20 12.87 7.12
CA HIS A 35 -32.69 13.49 5.88
C HIS A 35 -32.77 12.59 4.64
N SER A 36 -33.19 11.33 4.78
CA SER A 36 -33.31 10.39 3.67
C SER A 36 -34.36 9.32 3.97
N GLU A 37 -34.83 8.63 2.93
CA GLU A 37 -35.76 7.50 3.05
C GLU A 37 -35.11 6.35 3.83
N ILE A 38 -35.86 5.77 4.77
CA ILE A 38 -35.38 4.68 5.62
C ILE A 38 -35.57 3.35 4.90
N ILE A 39 -34.49 2.58 4.75
CA ILE A 39 -34.51 1.18 4.31
C ILE A 39 -34.85 0.28 5.50
N SER A 40 -34.21 0.50 6.65
CA SER A 40 -34.52 -0.26 7.87
C SER A 40 -34.28 0.57 9.12
N ASP A 41 -35.04 0.26 10.17
CA ASP A 41 -34.94 0.84 11.50
C ASP A 41 -35.11 -0.27 12.53
N GLU A 42 -34.00 -0.67 13.13
CA GLU A 42 -33.90 -1.91 13.90
C GLU A 42 -33.45 -1.61 15.32
N ASN A 43 -34.14 -2.19 16.30
CA ASN A 43 -33.62 -2.30 17.66
C ASN A 43 -32.52 -3.36 17.67
N VAL A 44 -31.33 -2.98 18.15
CA VAL A 44 -30.15 -3.85 18.21
C VAL A 44 -29.65 -3.97 19.64
N SER A 45 -28.98 -5.08 19.97
CA SER A 45 -28.34 -5.29 21.28
C SER A 45 -26.84 -5.49 21.07
N GLU A 46 -26.14 -4.39 20.80
CA GLU A 46 -24.75 -4.40 20.35
C GLU A 46 -23.86 -3.51 21.23
N GLY A 47 -23.71 -3.92 22.49
CA GLY A 47 -22.92 -3.19 23.48
C GLY A 47 -23.63 -1.91 23.92
N LYS A 48 -23.13 -0.75 23.47
CA LYS A 48 -23.73 0.55 23.80
C LYS A 48 -24.74 1.03 22.76
N THR A 49 -24.82 0.36 21.60
CA THR A 49 -25.78 0.64 20.53
C THR A 49 -27.07 -0.11 20.80
N SER A 50 -28.18 0.62 20.79
CA SER A 50 -29.53 0.09 21.02
C SER A 50 -30.44 0.17 19.79
N GLN A 51 -30.11 1.00 18.79
CA GLN A 51 -30.89 1.11 17.56
C GLN A 51 -29.99 1.49 16.37
N ARG A 52 -30.31 0.96 15.19
CA ARG A 52 -29.60 1.25 13.94
C ARG A 52 -30.61 1.53 12.83
N VAL A 53 -30.37 2.61 12.09
CA VAL A 53 -31.18 3.03 10.96
C VAL A 53 -30.31 3.01 9.70
N ARG A 54 -30.81 2.37 8.65
CA ARG A 54 -30.20 2.34 7.31
C ARG A 54 -31.01 3.22 6.37
N TYR A 55 -30.34 4.11 5.65
CA TYR A 55 -30.99 5.02 4.71
C TYR A 55 -30.70 4.64 3.26
N LYS A 56 -31.60 5.04 2.34
CA LYS A 56 -31.53 4.74 0.91
C LYS A 56 -30.32 5.35 0.21
N ASN A 57 -29.86 6.53 0.67
CA ASN A 57 -28.64 7.14 0.17
C ASN A 57 -27.35 6.38 0.60
N GLY A 58 -27.48 5.43 1.53
CA GLY A 58 -26.39 4.62 2.07
C GLY A 58 -25.89 5.08 3.45
N ASP A 59 -26.48 6.13 4.02
CA ASP A 59 -26.13 6.59 5.36
C ASP A 59 -26.55 5.57 6.43
N ILE A 60 -25.87 5.64 7.58
CA ILE A 60 -26.18 4.83 8.75
C ILE A 60 -26.33 5.77 9.95
N ALA A 61 -27.41 5.64 10.71
CA ALA A 61 -27.53 6.28 12.01
C ALA A 61 -27.57 5.24 13.12
N GLU A 62 -26.85 5.49 14.21
CA GLU A 62 -26.84 4.62 15.39
C GLU A 62 -27.24 5.42 16.61
N TYR A 63 -28.04 4.80 17.47
CA TYR A 63 -28.46 5.36 18.74
C TYR A 63 -28.05 4.45 19.88
N GLY A 64 -27.66 5.06 20.99
CA GLY A 64 -27.21 4.32 22.15
C GLY A 64 -26.72 5.23 23.26
N THR A 65 -26.02 4.64 24.23
CA THR A 65 -25.47 5.35 25.39
C THR A 65 -23.98 5.65 25.22
N HIS A 66 -23.65 6.93 25.06
CA HIS A 66 -22.28 7.41 24.98
C HIS A 66 -21.76 7.82 26.38
N PRO A 67 -20.53 7.45 26.78
CA PRO A 67 -20.02 7.69 28.14
C PRO A 67 -20.04 9.14 28.62
N THR A 68 -19.88 10.12 27.73
CA THR A 68 -19.85 11.55 28.07
C THR A 68 -21.03 12.35 27.52
N LYS A 69 -21.86 11.77 26.65
CA LYS A 69 -22.98 12.48 25.99
C LYS A 69 -24.35 11.91 26.39
N GLY A 70 -24.38 10.86 27.22
CA GLY A 70 -25.61 10.16 27.56
C GLY A 70 -26.21 9.48 26.33
N LYS A 71 -27.54 9.46 26.25
CA LYS A 71 -28.25 8.88 25.09
C LYS A 71 -28.16 9.83 23.89
N THR A 72 -27.65 9.35 22.76
CA THR A 72 -27.41 10.21 21.58
C THR A 72 -27.46 9.41 20.29
N TRP A 73 -27.75 10.11 19.19
CA TRP A 73 -27.63 9.61 17.83
C TRP A 73 -26.26 9.97 17.23
N ILE A 74 -25.71 9.09 16.41
CA ILE A 74 -24.57 9.38 15.52
C ILE A 74 -25.00 9.07 14.10
N LEU A 75 -24.83 10.03 13.19
CA LEU A 75 -25.06 9.86 11.75
C LEU A 75 -23.71 9.71 11.03
N TYR A 76 -23.59 8.65 10.25
CA TYR A 76 -22.48 8.34 9.38
C TYR A 76 -22.92 8.51 7.93
N LYS A 77 -22.51 9.61 7.29
CA LYS A 77 -22.86 9.91 5.90
C LYS A 77 -22.07 9.03 4.94
N ALA A 78 -22.72 8.54 3.90
CA ALA A 78 -22.08 7.80 2.82
C ALA A 78 -21.40 8.73 1.84
N LYS A 79 -20.21 8.33 1.40
CA LYS A 79 -19.50 8.91 0.25
C LYS A 79 -19.84 8.13 -1.01
N ASN A 80 -19.32 8.62 -2.14
CA ASN A 80 -19.46 7.97 -3.44
C ASN A 80 -18.51 6.77 -3.62
N ASN A 81 -17.42 6.71 -2.86
CA ASN A 81 -16.48 5.60 -2.92
C ASN A 81 -17.05 4.37 -2.20
N GLU A 82 -16.56 3.20 -2.59
CA GLU A 82 -16.79 1.95 -1.88
C GLU A 82 -15.54 1.51 -1.13
N VAL A 83 -15.76 0.78 -0.03
CA VAL A 83 -14.71 0.13 0.76
C VAL A 83 -15.11 -1.30 1.06
N GLU A 84 -14.11 -2.16 1.14
CA GLU A 84 -14.27 -3.55 1.53
C GLU A 84 -14.25 -3.68 3.05
N LEU A 85 -15.15 -4.51 3.56
CA LEU A 85 -15.13 -4.97 4.93
C LEU A 85 -15.15 -6.50 4.94
N LEU A 86 -14.32 -7.09 5.77
CA LEU A 86 -14.38 -8.51 6.07
C LEU A 86 -14.93 -8.74 7.47
N LYS A 87 -15.58 -9.89 7.65
CA LYS A 87 -15.98 -10.39 8.95
C LYS A 87 -14.82 -11.18 9.55
N MET A 88 -14.27 -10.68 10.65
CA MET A 88 -13.22 -11.38 11.39
C MET A 88 -13.79 -12.68 11.98
N PRO A 89 -13.06 -13.82 11.91
CA PRO A 89 -13.39 -15.02 12.67
C PRO A 89 -13.65 -14.71 14.16
N ASP A 90 -14.62 -15.37 14.79
CA ASP A 90 -14.94 -15.10 16.21
C ASP A 90 -13.77 -15.43 17.16
N SER A 91 -12.89 -16.33 16.72
CA SER A 91 -11.59 -16.62 17.32
C SER A 91 -10.64 -17.24 16.29
N LEU A 92 -9.34 -17.16 16.53
CA LEU A 92 -8.32 -17.97 15.86
C LEU A 92 -7.40 -18.60 16.90
N ASP A 93 -7.00 -19.86 16.67
CA ASP A 93 -5.95 -20.57 17.42
C ASP A 93 -5.09 -21.39 16.45
N TYR A 94 -4.38 -20.70 15.57
CA TYR A 94 -3.52 -21.32 14.56
C TYR A 94 -2.13 -21.62 15.14
N LYS A 95 -1.65 -22.85 14.94
CA LYS A 95 -0.32 -23.31 15.36
C LYS A 95 0.28 -24.25 14.31
N LYS A 96 1.32 -23.80 13.61
CA LYS A 96 2.07 -24.61 12.64
C LYS A 96 3.47 -24.02 12.45
N ASP A 97 4.50 -24.84 12.32
CA ASP A 97 5.87 -24.43 11.99
C ASP A 97 6.43 -23.25 12.81
N LYS A 98 6.10 -23.21 14.11
CA LYS A 98 6.44 -22.13 15.08
C LYS A 98 5.73 -20.79 14.84
N VAL A 99 4.79 -20.73 13.91
CA VAL A 99 3.84 -19.63 13.76
C VAL A 99 2.66 -19.86 14.71
N PHE A 100 2.41 -18.88 15.56
CA PHE A 100 1.31 -18.88 16.52
C PHE A 100 0.45 -17.63 16.30
N ILE A 101 -0.81 -17.82 15.90
CA ILE A 101 -1.76 -16.72 15.70
C ILE A 101 -2.97 -17.01 16.56
N ASN A 102 -3.15 -16.24 17.63
CA ASN A 102 -4.22 -16.47 18.59
C ASN A 102 -4.94 -15.17 18.97
N TYR A 103 -6.26 -15.14 18.72
CA TYR A 103 -7.13 -14.15 19.32
C TYR A 103 -8.53 -14.68 19.59
N ILE A 104 -9.23 -13.99 20.49
CA ILE A 104 -10.66 -14.19 20.73
C ILE A 104 -11.35 -12.85 20.95
N PHE A 105 -12.58 -12.70 20.47
CA PHE A 105 -13.36 -11.51 20.74
C PHE A 105 -13.87 -11.44 22.19
N SER A 106 -13.95 -10.23 22.73
CA SER A 106 -14.52 -9.95 24.06
C SER A 106 -15.55 -8.83 24.00
N GLY A 107 -16.75 -9.08 24.52
CA GLY A 107 -17.74 -8.04 24.89
C GLY A 107 -18.18 -7.08 23.78
N THR A 108 -18.14 -7.48 22.52
CA THR A 108 -18.40 -6.58 21.37
C THR A 108 -19.14 -7.29 20.25
N LYS A 109 -19.81 -6.53 19.37
CA LYS A 109 -20.40 -7.01 18.11
C LYS A 109 -19.76 -6.32 16.88
N ARG A 110 -18.74 -5.49 17.10
CA ARG A 110 -17.94 -4.83 16.05
C ARG A 110 -16.98 -5.83 15.40
N ARG A 111 -17.54 -6.78 14.65
CA ARG A 111 -16.85 -7.95 14.07
C ARG A 111 -16.23 -7.70 12.69
N TYR A 112 -16.38 -6.49 12.16
CA TYR A 112 -15.97 -6.17 10.80
C TYR A 112 -14.79 -5.22 10.80
N THR A 113 -13.88 -5.41 9.87
CA THR A 113 -12.73 -4.52 9.66
C THR A 113 -12.33 -4.51 8.19
N SER A 114 -11.49 -3.57 7.77
CA SER A 114 -10.96 -3.59 6.40
C SER A 114 -9.93 -4.72 6.22
N PRO A 115 -9.78 -5.28 5.01
CA PRO A 115 -8.82 -6.35 4.74
C PRO A 115 -7.39 -6.02 5.18
N ASP A 116 -6.93 -4.80 4.89
CA ASP A 116 -5.62 -4.30 5.28
C ASP A 116 -5.39 -4.35 6.80
N VAL A 117 -6.39 -3.90 7.57
CA VAL A 117 -6.32 -3.90 9.04
C VAL A 117 -6.29 -5.32 9.58
N PHE A 118 -7.09 -6.22 9.00
CA PHE A 118 -7.07 -7.62 9.43
C PHE A 118 -5.72 -8.27 9.11
N ALA A 119 -5.19 -8.08 7.91
CA ALA A 119 -3.91 -8.63 7.49
C ALA A 119 -2.78 -8.14 8.42
N GLY A 120 -2.73 -6.84 8.71
CA GLY A 120 -1.73 -6.29 9.62
C GLY A 120 -1.88 -6.82 11.06
N PHE A 121 -3.12 -7.00 11.54
CA PHE A 121 -3.38 -7.59 12.84
C PHE A 121 -2.90 -9.06 12.91
N ILE A 122 -3.19 -9.86 11.88
CA ILE A 122 -2.70 -11.25 11.78
C ILE A 122 -1.17 -11.30 11.75
N GLY A 123 -0.52 -10.42 10.97
CA GLY A 123 0.94 -10.32 10.94
C GLY A 123 1.54 -10.02 12.31
N ALA A 124 0.94 -9.08 13.06
CA ALA A 124 1.40 -8.75 14.40
C ALA A 124 1.21 -9.90 15.40
N LEU A 125 0.11 -10.66 15.29
CA LEU A 125 -0.09 -11.87 16.09
C LEU A 125 0.98 -12.92 15.78
N ALA A 126 1.22 -13.21 14.50
CA ALA A 126 2.22 -14.18 14.06
C ALA A 126 3.62 -13.84 14.57
N ARG A 127 4.02 -12.56 14.48
CA ARG A 127 5.34 -12.08 14.92
C ARG A 127 5.53 -12.17 16.44
N THR A 128 4.44 -12.04 17.20
CA THR A 128 4.53 -11.98 18.66
C THR A 128 4.23 -13.31 19.34
N GLY A 129 3.41 -14.16 18.72
CA GLY A 129 2.87 -15.38 19.31
C GLY A 129 1.95 -15.13 20.52
N LEU A 130 1.50 -13.88 20.72
CA LEU A 130 0.67 -13.51 21.87
C LEU A 130 -0.77 -13.97 21.67
N LYS A 131 -1.42 -14.28 22.78
CA LYS A 131 -2.87 -14.50 22.85
C LYS A 131 -3.57 -13.18 23.14
N ILE A 132 -4.32 -12.66 22.16
CA ILE A 132 -4.95 -11.35 22.24
C ILE A 132 -6.46 -11.46 22.44
N GLN A 133 -7.01 -10.63 23.33
CA GLN A 133 -8.46 -10.39 23.38
C GLN A 133 -8.79 -9.10 22.64
N THR A 134 -9.64 -9.17 21.61
CA THR A 134 -10.04 -8.01 20.81
C THR A 134 -11.46 -7.54 21.14
N THR A 135 -11.65 -6.22 21.26
CA THR A 135 -12.99 -5.60 21.36
C THR A 135 -13.48 -5.06 20.01
N GLY A 136 -12.77 -5.45 18.94
CA GLY A 136 -13.19 -5.35 17.56
C GLY A 136 -12.89 -4.02 16.89
N SER A 137 -13.61 -3.75 15.82
CA SER A 137 -13.38 -2.60 14.95
C SER A 137 -14.70 -1.89 14.65
N CYS A 138 -15.40 -2.26 13.58
CA CYS A 138 -16.67 -1.65 13.18
C CYS A 138 -17.80 -2.68 13.03
N PHE A 139 -19.02 -2.18 12.88
CA PHE A 139 -20.19 -2.97 12.53
C PHE A 139 -20.24 -3.26 11.02
N LYS A 140 -21.15 -4.15 10.61
CA LYS A 140 -21.29 -4.62 9.22
C LYS A 140 -21.33 -3.50 8.17
N TYR A 141 -21.87 -2.33 8.54
CA TYR A 141 -22.05 -1.19 7.63
C TYR A 141 -21.04 -0.05 7.86
N GLY A 142 -19.91 -0.33 8.51
CA GLY A 142 -18.80 0.61 8.70
C GLY A 142 -19.00 1.64 9.81
N SER A 143 -20.13 1.59 10.53
CA SER A 143 -20.40 2.38 11.73
C SER A 143 -19.68 1.83 12.97
N SER A 144 -19.53 2.64 14.01
CA SER A 144 -18.66 2.30 15.14
C SER A 144 -19.13 2.80 16.51
N PHE A 145 -20.43 3.06 16.71
CA PHE A 145 -20.94 3.61 17.96
C PHE A 145 -20.47 2.78 19.18
N PRO A 146 -20.09 3.41 20.32
CA PRO A 146 -20.16 4.85 20.62
C PRO A 146 -18.96 5.65 20.07
N SER A 147 -17.98 4.99 19.47
CA SER A 147 -16.80 5.62 18.90
C SER A 147 -17.07 6.15 17.49
N VAL A 148 -16.23 7.08 17.05
CA VAL A 148 -16.18 7.54 15.65
C VAL A 148 -14.83 7.20 15.00
N GLU A 149 -13.93 6.54 15.74
CA GLU A 149 -12.54 6.28 15.34
C GLU A 149 -12.33 4.91 14.67
N HIS A 150 -13.37 4.08 14.58
CA HIS A 150 -13.33 2.80 13.84
C HIS A 150 -14.10 2.81 12.53
N ILE A 151 -14.52 3.98 12.08
CA ILE A 151 -15.27 4.13 10.85
C ILE A 151 -14.58 3.37 9.72
N ASN A 152 -15.37 2.66 8.89
CA ASN A 152 -14.87 1.91 7.74
C ASN A 152 -13.82 0.82 8.05
N GLY A 153 -13.74 0.35 9.29
CA GLY A 153 -12.78 -0.68 9.66
C GLY A 153 -11.32 -0.21 9.62
N GLU A 154 -11.06 1.04 9.99
CA GLU A 154 -9.72 1.68 9.94
C GLU A 154 -8.83 1.42 11.18
N SER A 155 -9.32 0.66 12.15
CA SER A 155 -8.62 0.42 13.41
C SER A 155 -9.07 -0.88 14.06
N VAL A 156 -8.32 -1.39 15.02
CA VAL A 156 -8.70 -2.55 15.83
C VAL A 156 -8.43 -2.24 17.31
N ASP A 157 -9.37 -2.60 18.17
CA ASP A 157 -9.21 -2.50 19.62
C ASP A 157 -8.79 -3.85 20.22
N THR A 158 -7.87 -3.80 21.18
CA THR A 158 -7.46 -4.94 21.98
C THR A 158 -7.51 -4.60 23.46
N LEU A 159 -7.90 -5.54 24.32
CA LEU A 159 -7.76 -5.34 25.75
C LEU A 159 -6.29 -5.12 26.11
N TYR A 160 -6.06 -4.30 27.13
CA TYR A 160 -4.71 -4.04 27.57
C TYR A 160 -4.00 -5.32 28.02
N LEU A 161 -2.74 -5.43 27.62
CA LEU A 161 -1.85 -6.47 28.09
C LEU A 161 -1.02 -5.98 29.27
N LYS A 162 -0.20 -6.88 29.83
CA LYS A 162 0.91 -6.47 30.69
C LYS A 162 1.87 -5.60 29.90
N ASP A 163 2.48 -4.65 30.59
CA ASP A 163 3.31 -3.61 30.00
C ASP A 163 4.48 -4.09 29.12
N SER A 164 5.02 -5.29 29.34
CA SER A 164 6.04 -5.91 28.47
C SER A 164 5.44 -6.47 27.19
N ASP A 165 4.33 -7.19 27.30
CA ASP A 165 3.63 -7.81 26.18
C ASP A 165 2.96 -6.75 25.31
N GLU A 166 2.45 -5.69 25.93
CA GLU A 166 1.89 -4.55 25.23
C GLU A 166 2.94 -3.81 24.41
N GLN A 167 4.14 -3.60 24.96
CA GLN A 167 5.24 -3.04 24.19
C GLN A 167 5.61 -3.95 23.01
N LYS A 168 5.74 -5.26 23.26
CA LYS A 168 6.01 -6.26 22.21
C LYS A 168 4.95 -6.22 21.10
N PHE A 169 3.68 -6.14 21.49
CA PHE A 169 2.55 -6.09 20.58
C PHE A 169 2.50 -4.78 19.79
N ILE A 170 2.67 -3.63 20.43
CA ILE A 170 2.72 -2.31 19.78
C ILE A 170 3.88 -2.23 18.78
N THR A 171 5.06 -2.73 19.14
CA THR A 171 6.21 -2.78 18.22
C THR A 171 5.89 -3.64 16.98
N ALA A 172 5.24 -4.79 17.15
CA ALA A 172 4.82 -5.61 16.01
C ALA A 172 3.73 -4.93 15.17
N MET A 173 2.70 -4.37 15.81
CA MET A 173 1.63 -3.62 15.16
C MET A 173 2.19 -2.45 14.32
N ASN A 174 3.19 -1.74 14.82
CA ASN A 174 3.87 -0.68 14.07
C ASN A 174 4.52 -1.19 12.77
N ASN A 175 5.16 -2.36 12.80
CA ASN A 175 5.76 -2.97 11.61
C ASN A 175 4.71 -3.32 10.54
N PHE A 176 3.46 -3.55 10.96
CA PHE A 176 2.33 -3.82 10.10
C PHE A 176 1.42 -2.59 9.90
N GLY A 177 1.95 -1.37 10.04
CA GLY A 177 1.24 -0.15 9.66
C GLY A 177 0.31 0.47 10.68
N PHE A 178 0.32 -0.01 11.93
CA PHE A 178 -0.39 0.61 13.04
C PHE A 178 0.52 1.56 13.82
N ASN A 179 0.71 2.76 13.28
CA ASN A 179 1.63 3.75 13.83
C ASN A 179 1.00 4.67 14.90
N LYS A 180 -0.34 4.68 15.02
CA LYS A 180 -1.06 5.54 15.97
C LYS A 180 -1.84 4.68 16.95
N GLN A 181 -1.57 4.91 18.22
CA GLN A 181 -2.20 4.22 19.33
C GLN A 181 -2.97 5.23 20.18
N ILE A 182 -4.22 4.93 20.52
CA ILE A 182 -4.97 5.70 21.49
C ILE A 182 -5.08 4.87 22.77
N THR A 183 -4.65 5.45 23.88
CA THR A 183 -4.65 4.79 25.18
C THR A 183 -5.41 5.59 26.22
N GLY A 184 -5.73 4.96 27.35
CA GLY A 184 -6.21 5.62 28.56
C GLY A 184 -5.17 6.60 29.11
N LYS A 185 -5.65 7.56 29.91
CA LYS A 185 -4.81 8.64 30.48
C LYS A 185 -3.64 8.12 31.31
N ASP A 186 -3.89 7.07 32.08
CA ASP A 186 -2.96 6.55 33.09
C ASP A 186 -2.01 5.49 32.53
N LYS A 187 -2.14 5.13 31.25
CA LYS A 187 -1.20 4.19 30.61
C LYS A 187 0.17 4.83 30.47
N LYS A 188 1.23 4.04 30.67
CA LYS A 188 2.59 4.47 30.37
C LYS A 188 2.73 4.80 28.88
N LYS A 189 3.81 5.49 28.54
CA LYS A 189 4.20 5.68 27.14
C LYS A 189 4.82 4.38 26.61
N PHE A 190 4.46 4.00 25.40
CA PHE A 190 5.06 2.90 24.66
C PHE A 190 5.90 3.44 23.50
N ASP A 191 6.96 2.71 23.17
CA ASP A 191 7.82 3.00 22.02
C ASP A 191 7.18 2.49 20.72
N ASN A 192 7.69 2.97 19.58
CA ASN A 192 7.22 2.63 18.23
C ASN A 192 5.75 2.95 17.95
N ALA A 193 5.17 3.95 18.63
CA ALA A 193 3.84 4.45 18.33
C ALA A 193 3.69 5.95 18.63
N ILE A 194 2.90 6.64 17.80
CA ILE A 194 2.31 7.93 18.15
C ILE A 194 1.17 7.63 19.12
N GLN A 195 1.43 7.82 20.41
CA GLN A 195 0.46 7.53 21.46
C GLN A 195 -0.33 8.79 21.84
N GLU A 196 -1.64 8.77 21.60
CA GLU A 196 -2.58 9.76 22.09
C GLU A 196 -3.27 9.25 23.36
N LYS A 197 -3.07 9.96 24.47
CA LYS A 197 -3.75 9.65 25.73
C LYS A 197 -5.14 10.27 25.74
N LYS A 198 -6.17 9.49 25.43
CA LYS A 198 -7.58 9.91 25.49
C LYS A 198 -8.26 9.29 26.71
N GLY A 199 -9.28 9.98 27.24
CA GLY A 199 -9.97 9.64 28.49
C GLY A 199 -10.86 8.39 28.43
N SER A 200 -11.96 8.44 29.20
CA SER A 200 -12.85 7.33 29.60
C SER A 200 -13.16 6.25 28.57
N LEU A 201 -13.20 6.55 27.27
CA LEU A 201 -13.40 5.57 26.22
C LEU A 201 -12.26 4.55 26.10
N HIS A 202 -11.00 4.90 26.41
CA HIS A 202 -9.84 4.05 26.15
C HIS A 202 -9.16 3.52 27.42
N ASN A 203 -9.79 3.67 28.58
CA ASN A 203 -9.20 3.24 29.86
C ASN A 203 -9.11 1.72 30.03
N SER A 204 -9.84 0.94 29.22
CA SER A 204 -9.88 -0.53 29.32
C SER A 204 -9.23 -1.25 28.13
N HIS A 205 -8.84 -0.55 27.07
CA HIS A 205 -8.33 -1.15 25.84
C HIS A 205 -7.37 -0.21 25.10
N LEU A 206 -6.47 -0.82 24.33
CA LEU A 206 -5.63 -0.18 23.33
C LEU A 206 -6.42 -0.04 22.04
N HIS A 207 -6.43 1.16 21.47
CA HIS A 207 -6.99 1.41 20.15
C HIS A 207 -5.87 1.59 19.14
N SER A 208 -5.75 0.66 18.20
CA SER A 208 -4.71 0.68 17.17
C SER A 208 -5.27 1.16 15.85
N ARG A 209 -4.94 2.40 15.49
CA ARG A 209 -5.33 2.98 14.21
C ARG A 209 -4.35 2.55 13.12
N PHE A 210 -4.92 2.04 12.05
CA PHE A 210 -4.15 1.65 10.89
C PHE A 210 -3.90 2.84 10.00
N ASN A 211 -2.65 2.99 9.61
CA ASN A 211 -2.29 3.99 8.63
C ASN A 211 -2.23 3.32 7.26
N LYS A 212 -3.27 3.52 6.45
CA LYS A 212 -3.28 3.08 5.04
C LYS A 212 -2.12 3.68 4.25
N SER A 213 -1.60 4.84 4.67
CA SER A 213 -0.38 5.39 4.07
C SER A 213 0.88 4.61 4.46
N VAL A 214 0.85 3.74 5.47
CA VAL A 214 1.92 2.79 5.80
C VAL A 214 1.89 1.57 4.88
N ILE A 215 0.74 1.05 4.41
CA ILE A 215 0.78 0.11 3.27
C ILE A 215 1.30 0.83 2.04
N LYS A 216 0.83 2.06 1.78
CA LYS A 216 1.42 2.88 0.73
C LYS A 216 2.90 3.10 0.98
N ARG A 217 3.38 3.22 2.21
CA ARG A 217 4.80 3.32 2.64
C ARG A 217 5.48 1.99 2.89
N ILE A 218 4.90 0.82 2.76
CA ILE A 218 5.67 -0.41 2.61
C ILE A 218 5.93 -0.53 1.10
N LEU A 219 4.94 -0.18 0.27
CA LEU A 219 5.11 0.18 -1.14
C LEU A 219 5.92 1.48 -1.41
N LEU A 220 6.12 2.37 -0.42
CA LEU A 220 6.82 3.68 -0.51
C LEU A 220 7.99 3.80 0.50
N SER A 221 8.36 2.75 1.24
CA SER A 221 9.55 2.73 2.14
C SER A 221 10.53 1.64 1.79
N PHE A 222 10.14 0.69 0.93
CA PHE A 222 11.03 0.31 -0.16
C PHE A 222 11.48 1.54 -0.99
N LEU A 223 10.78 2.69 -0.88
CA LEU A 223 11.10 3.97 -1.52
C LEU A 223 11.75 5.03 -0.58
N ILE A 224 12.03 4.76 0.70
CA ILE A 224 12.55 5.79 1.66
C ILE A 224 13.75 5.32 2.53
N ILE A 225 14.14 4.03 2.54
CA ILE A 225 15.37 3.59 3.24
C ILE A 225 16.67 4.10 2.57
N ILE A 226 16.58 4.94 1.52
CA ILE A 226 17.72 5.69 0.96
C ILE A 226 18.04 6.97 1.76
N PHE A 227 17.19 7.46 2.66
CA PHE A 227 17.42 8.78 3.30
C PHE A 227 17.32 8.78 4.82
N SER A 228 18.35 8.25 5.50
CA SER A 228 18.90 8.87 6.72
C SER A 228 20.16 8.16 7.22
N CYS A 229 21.20 8.15 6.41
CA CYS A 229 22.56 8.31 6.92
C CYS A 229 23.12 9.54 6.20
N GLN A 230 23.84 10.38 6.93
CA GLN A 230 24.37 11.69 6.53
C GLN A 230 23.32 12.82 6.68
N ASN A 231 23.52 13.82 7.54
CA ASN A 231 24.72 14.64 7.57
C ASN A 231 24.96 15.32 8.93
N LYS A 232 26.23 15.29 9.36
CA LYS A 232 26.85 16.41 10.08
C LYS A 232 28.18 16.74 9.41
N SER A 233 28.24 17.86 8.69
CA SER A 233 29.15 18.98 9.00
C SER A 233 28.91 20.18 8.06
N LYS A 234 28.56 21.33 8.69
CA LYS A 234 28.92 22.76 8.45
C LYS A 234 29.13 23.27 7.00
N SER A 235 28.74 24.48 6.59
CA SER A 235 28.25 25.71 7.25
C SER A 235 27.66 26.68 6.20
N GLN A 236 26.87 27.65 6.69
CA GLN A 236 26.20 28.80 6.05
C GLN A 236 26.97 29.55 4.95
N THR A 237 26.25 30.03 3.91
CA THR A 237 25.80 31.44 3.79
C THR A 237 24.66 31.64 2.75
N ASP A 238 23.59 32.28 3.24
CA ASP A 238 22.69 33.31 2.69
C ASP A 238 22.09 33.31 1.26
N TYR A 239 20.76 33.12 1.27
CA TYR A 239 19.66 33.95 0.75
C TYR A 239 19.44 34.28 -0.75
N GLN A 240 18.18 34.00 -1.13
CA GLN A 240 17.31 34.61 -2.17
C GLN A 240 17.52 34.22 -3.64
N ASN A 241 16.69 33.28 -4.11
CA ASN A 241 15.53 33.58 -4.98
C ASN A 241 14.78 32.26 -5.29
N GLN A 242 13.48 32.23 -4.99
CA GLN A 242 12.59 31.13 -5.34
C GLN A 242 12.23 31.22 -6.83
N GLU A 243 12.77 30.30 -7.65
CA GLU A 243 12.14 29.91 -8.91
C GLU A 243 11.24 28.69 -8.66
N LEU A 244 10.03 28.70 -9.25
CA LEU A 244 9.12 27.55 -9.23
C LEU A 244 9.79 26.33 -9.90
N PRO A 245 9.61 25.10 -9.37
CA PRO A 245 10.12 23.89 -10.01
C PRO A 245 9.55 23.74 -11.43
N ASN A 246 10.45 23.52 -12.38
CA ASN A 246 10.17 23.42 -13.81
C ASN A 246 9.53 22.05 -14.13
N ILE A 247 8.20 21.95 -14.01
CA ILE A 247 7.37 20.73 -14.18
C ILE A 247 7.71 19.93 -15.44
N ASN A 248 8.15 20.58 -16.52
CA ASN A 248 8.50 19.90 -17.78
C ASN A 248 9.81 19.11 -17.73
N LYS A 249 10.75 19.51 -16.87
CA LYS A 249 12.04 18.80 -16.72
C LYS A 249 11.86 17.49 -15.95
N GLU A 250 11.08 17.52 -14.86
CA GLU A 250 10.80 16.33 -14.06
C GLU A 250 10.05 15.24 -14.85
N ILE A 251 9.10 15.63 -15.71
CA ILE A 251 8.40 14.69 -16.60
C ILE A 251 9.38 14.09 -17.62
N THR A 252 10.22 14.92 -18.25
CA THR A 252 11.21 14.46 -19.24
C THR A 252 12.21 13.49 -18.60
N ASP A 253 12.73 13.81 -17.42
CA ASP A 253 13.68 12.97 -16.70
C ASP A 253 13.05 11.62 -16.30
N SER A 254 11.76 11.61 -15.95
CA SER A 254 11.03 10.35 -15.67
C SER A 254 10.82 9.47 -16.90
N LEU A 255 10.65 10.06 -18.09
CA LEU A 255 10.47 9.34 -19.35
C LEU A 255 11.77 8.71 -19.87
N LEU A 256 12.93 9.25 -19.49
CA LEU A 256 14.22 8.67 -19.86
C LEU A 256 14.51 7.36 -19.12
N GLY A 257 13.80 7.03 -18.05
CA GLY A 257 14.09 5.83 -17.27
C GLY A 257 15.31 6.00 -16.36
N SER A 258 15.70 4.93 -15.68
CA SER A 258 16.62 4.96 -14.54
C SER A 258 18.06 4.79 -15.04
N PRO A 259 18.96 5.76 -14.80
CA PRO A 259 20.36 5.67 -15.24
C PRO A 259 21.09 4.40 -14.79
N LEU A 260 20.66 3.78 -13.68
CA LEU A 260 21.22 2.52 -13.18
C LEU A 260 21.04 1.36 -14.17
N ILE A 261 19.96 1.36 -14.95
CA ILE A 261 19.77 0.36 -16.02
C ILE A 261 20.83 0.51 -17.11
N GLY A 262 21.39 1.72 -17.28
CA GLY A 262 22.52 1.97 -18.18
C GLY A 262 23.89 1.60 -17.60
N ASP A 263 23.98 1.21 -16.34
CA ASP A 263 25.23 0.86 -15.67
C ASP A 263 25.42 -0.66 -15.61
N LYS A 264 26.35 -1.18 -16.42
CA LYS A 264 26.65 -2.61 -16.46
C LYS A 264 27.11 -3.16 -15.11
N LEU A 265 27.87 -2.39 -14.33
CA LEU A 265 28.32 -2.84 -13.01
C LEU A 265 27.14 -2.96 -12.06
N PHE A 266 26.16 -2.06 -12.16
CA PHE A 266 24.92 -2.17 -11.41
C PHE A 266 24.15 -3.43 -11.82
N ILE A 267 24.01 -3.72 -13.11
CA ILE A 267 23.29 -4.91 -13.60
C ILE A 267 23.97 -6.22 -13.18
N GLU A 268 25.30 -6.30 -13.21
CA GLU A 268 26.02 -7.48 -12.71
C GLU A 268 25.85 -7.65 -11.20
N LYS A 269 25.94 -6.57 -10.41
CA LYS A 269 25.65 -6.65 -8.98
C LYS A 269 24.18 -6.95 -8.70
N LEU A 270 23.26 -6.48 -9.53
CA LEU A 270 21.83 -6.78 -9.42
C LEU A 270 21.59 -8.29 -9.57
N LYS A 271 22.25 -8.94 -10.54
CA LYS A 271 22.25 -10.41 -10.66
C LYS A 271 22.75 -11.07 -9.37
N GLU A 272 23.88 -10.61 -8.84
CA GLU A 272 24.52 -11.22 -7.66
C GLU A 272 23.72 -11.05 -6.36
N THR A 273 23.08 -9.89 -6.19
CA THR A 273 22.40 -9.50 -4.94
C THR A 273 20.93 -9.91 -4.89
N CYS A 274 20.33 -10.23 -6.04
CA CYS A 274 18.91 -10.58 -6.12
C CYS A 274 18.64 -12.06 -6.48
N SER A 275 19.68 -12.82 -6.84
CA SER A 275 19.59 -14.26 -7.10
C SER A 275 19.89 -15.09 -5.84
N ILE A 276 18.85 -15.68 -5.26
CA ILE A 276 18.79 -16.73 -4.22
C ILE A 276 19.50 -16.44 -2.87
N ASP A 277 18.78 -16.82 -1.81
CA ASP A 277 19.16 -16.83 -0.38
C ASP A 277 19.03 -15.49 0.37
N TYR A 278 17.84 -14.89 0.29
CA TYR A 278 17.43 -13.69 1.03
C TYR A 278 17.56 -13.84 2.57
N PHE A 279 17.69 -15.07 3.10
CA PHE A 279 17.79 -15.35 4.53
C PHE A 279 19.22 -15.41 5.09
N ASN A 280 20.25 -15.38 4.25
CA ASN A 280 21.65 -15.57 4.68
C ASN A 280 22.60 -14.42 4.32
N ARG A 281 22.11 -13.30 3.77
CA ARG A 281 22.98 -12.15 3.44
C ARG A 281 22.57 -10.90 4.20
N GLU A 282 23.56 -10.20 4.74
CA GLU A 282 23.40 -8.86 5.32
C GLU A 282 23.06 -7.79 4.25
N ASP A 283 23.23 -8.12 2.96
CA ASP A 283 23.06 -7.18 1.85
C ASP A 283 21.65 -7.25 1.23
N SER A 284 20.99 -6.09 1.15
CA SER A 284 19.69 -5.91 0.46
C SER A 284 19.83 -6.01 -1.07
N CYS A 285 18.84 -6.62 -1.74
CA CYS A 285 18.79 -6.72 -3.20
C CYS A 285 18.83 -5.32 -3.84
N LEU A 286 19.71 -5.12 -4.82
CA LEU A 286 19.94 -3.81 -5.43
C LEU A 286 18.79 -3.32 -6.31
N TYR A 287 17.78 -4.15 -6.56
CA TYR A 287 16.56 -3.79 -7.27
C TYR A 287 15.93 -2.53 -6.66
N ASP A 288 15.97 -2.43 -5.33
CA ASP A 288 15.42 -1.30 -4.57
C ASP A 288 16.05 0.05 -4.91
N LYS A 289 17.21 0.06 -5.60
CA LYS A 289 17.85 1.29 -6.08
C LYS A 289 17.24 1.84 -7.38
N ILE A 290 16.38 1.08 -8.07
CA ILE A 290 15.69 1.55 -9.28
C ILE A 290 14.51 2.43 -8.84
N GLU A 291 14.73 3.74 -8.77
CA GLU A 291 13.75 4.68 -8.19
C GLU A 291 12.52 4.99 -9.09
N ILE A 292 12.61 4.75 -10.40
CA ILE A 292 11.55 5.10 -11.35
C ILE A 292 10.44 4.05 -11.36
N ASN A 293 9.19 4.50 -11.18
CA ASN A 293 8.01 3.65 -11.19
C ASN A 293 7.39 3.58 -12.60
N TYR A 294 7.91 2.69 -13.44
CA TYR A 294 7.49 2.50 -14.83
C TYR A 294 6.03 2.05 -14.94
N TYR A 295 5.58 1.19 -14.03
CA TYR A 295 4.17 0.78 -13.96
C TYR A 295 3.26 2.00 -13.85
N LYS A 296 3.51 2.91 -12.90
CA LYS A 296 2.70 4.13 -12.75
C LYS A 296 2.81 5.07 -13.95
N LEU A 297 3.99 5.14 -14.58
CA LEU A 297 4.20 5.91 -15.82
C LEU A 297 3.28 5.42 -16.94
N PHE A 298 3.08 4.10 -17.08
CA PHE A 298 2.39 3.52 -18.25
C PHE A 298 1.01 2.89 -17.99
N ARG A 299 0.59 2.69 -16.73
CA ARG A 299 -0.68 2.05 -16.35
C ARG A 299 -1.92 2.85 -16.72
N LYS A 300 -1.86 4.18 -16.78
CA LYS A 300 -3.04 4.99 -17.12
C LYS A 300 -3.35 4.82 -18.61
N GLU A 301 -4.60 4.57 -18.96
CA GLU A 301 -5.15 4.62 -20.33
C GLU A 301 -5.08 6.01 -21.00
N LYS A 302 -4.25 6.92 -20.48
CA LYS A 302 -3.99 8.18 -21.15
C LYS A 302 -3.14 7.91 -22.38
N LYS A 303 -3.59 8.43 -23.53
CA LYS A 303 -2.76 8.74 -24.69
C LYS A 303 -1.67 9.74 -24.29
N LEU A 304 -0.63 9.31 -23.57
CA LEU A 304 0.53 10.14 -23.34
C LEU A 304 1.37 10.07 -24.62
N MET A 305 1.15 11.02 -25.53
CA MET A 305 1.97 11.27 -26.72
C MET A 305 3.19 12.11 -26.33
N ASP A 306 3.85 11.77 -25.23
CA ASP A 306 5.03 12.52 -24.80
C ASP A 306 6.20 12.17 -25.72
N SER A 307 6.81 13.22 -26.27
CA SER A 307 7.89 13.10 -27.26
C SER A 307 9.23 13.50 -26.67
N ILE A 308 10.24 12.68 -26.89
CA ILE A 308 11.63 13.02 -26.62
C ILE A 308 12.27 13.43 -27.95
N THR A 309 12.71 14.68 -28.07
CA THR A 309 13.40 15.17 -29.25
C THR A 309 14.88 14.80 -29.17
N LEU A 310 15.36 14.01 -30.14
CA LEU A 310 16.76 13.61 -30.24
C LEU A 310 17.58 14.65 -31.03
N ASN A 311 17.01 15.12 -32.15
CA ASN A 311 17.52 16.24 -32.94
C ASN A 311 16.37 16.86 -33.75
N SER A 312 16.67 17.82 -34.64
CA SER A 312 15.65 18.55 -35.42
C SER A 312 14.72 17.64 -36.23
N ASN A 313 15.18 16.46 -36.62
CA ASN A 313 14.48 15.58 -37.56
C ASN A 313 14.02 14.27 -36.89
N ILE A 314 14.59 13.90 -35.73
CA ILE A 314 14.33 12.65 -35.05
C ILE A 314 13.64 12.87 -33.70
N ASN A 315 12.47 12.27 -33.53
CA ASN A 315 11.70 12.28 -32.29
C ASN A 315 11.35 10.86 -31.85
N LEU A 316 11.38 10.62 -30.54
CA LEU A 316 10.97 9.36 -29.95
C LEU A 316 9.63 9.55 -29.24
N LYS A 317 8.67 8.64 -29.42
CA LYS A 317 7.36 8.72 -28.76
C LYS A 317 6.96 7.37 -28.18
N PHE A 318 6.46 7.37 -26.96
CA PHE A 318 5.92 6.16 -26.34
C PHE A 318 4.49 5.91 -26.80
N LYS A 319 4.14 4.62 -26.95
CA LYS A 319 2.77 4.16 -27.13
C LYS A 319 2.52 2.98 -26.22
N ASN A 320 1.58 3.16 -25.31
CA ASN A 320 1.17 2.13 -24.36
C ASN A 320 0.06 1.30 -24.98
N ASN A 321 0.21 -0.02 -24.89
CA ASN A 321 -0.79 -1.00 -25.21
C ASN A 321 -1.10 -1.76 -23.93
N LEU A 322 -2.24 -1.47 -23.29
CA LEU A 322 -2.81 -2.36 -22.30
C LEU A 322 -3.35 -3.57 -23.07
N ILE A 323 -2.75 -4.74 -22.87
CA ILE A 323 -3.08 -5.94 -23.65
C ILE A 323 -4.20 -6.71 -22.97
N VAL A 324 -4.07 -6.95 -21.66
CA VAL A 324 -5.06 -7.67 -20.85
C VAL A 324 -5.16 -7.01 -19.48
N LYS A 325 -6.40 -6.87 -18.98
CA LYS A 325 -6.68 -6.56 -17.59
C LYS A 325 -7.95 -7.28 -17.14
N ASN A 326 -7.77 -8.32 -16.34
CA ASN A 326 -8.86 -9.03 -15.68
C ASN A 326 -8.46 -9.34 -14.23
N ASN A 327 -9.27 -10.14 -13.54
CA ASN A 327 -9.04 -10.45 -12.12
C ASN A 327 -7.78 -11.29 -11.86
N HIS A 328 -7.21 -11.93 -12.88
CA HIS A 328 -6.09 -12.86 -12.76
C HIS A 328 -4.87 -12.47 -13.59
N GLU A 329 -5.02 -11.57 -14.56
CA GLU A 329 -3.94 -11.17 -15.48
C GLU A 329 -3.94 -9.66 -15.71
N GLU A 330 -2.76 -9.05 -15.59
CA GLU A 330 -2.49 -7.69 -16.05
C GLU A 330 -1.23 -7.70 -16.94
N HIS A 331 -1.39 -7.25 -18.18
CA HIS A 331 -0.31 -7.19 -19.17
C HIS A 331 -0.27 -5.82 -19.84
N ILE A 332 0.84 -5.12 -19.64
CA ILE A 332 1.12 -3.80 -20.23
C ILE A 332 2.35 -3.93 -21.11
N LYS A 333 2.28 -3.45 -22.36
CA LYS A 333 3.46 -3.24 -23.21
C LYS A 333 3.54 -1.79 -23.64
N THR A 334 4.72 -1.21 -23.56
CA THR A 334 5.00 0.14 -24.02
C THR A 334 6.10 0.09 -25.07
N ILE A 335 5.72 0.52 -26.28
CA ILE A 335 6.60 0.57 -27.43
C ILE A 335 7.10 2.01 -27.61
N LEU A 336 8.41 2.18 -27.73
CA LEU A 336 9.04 3.42 -28.15
C LEU A 336 9.17 3.43 -29.67
N TYR A 337 8.52 4.40 -30.31
CA TYR A 337 8.61 4.61 -31.75
C TYR A 337 9.62 5.72 -32.05
N SER A 338 10.48 5.48 -33.04
CA SER A 338 11.37 6.51 -33.59
C SER A 338 10.77 7.07 -34.87
N TYR A 339 10.70 8.40 -34.92
CA TYR A 339 10.14 9.16 -36.03
C TYR A 339 11.25 9.96 -36.70
N LEU A 340 11.43 9.81 -38.01
CA LEU A 340 12.25 10.68 -38.83
C LEU A 340 11.31 11.54 -39.68
N ASN A 341 11.36 12.87 -39.52
CA ASN A 341 10.46 13.81 -40.23
C ASN A 341 8.96 13.46 -40.10
N ASN A 342 8.55 12.96 -38.93
CA ASN A 342 7.20 12.47 -38.60
C ASN A 342 6.79 11.12 -39.19
N ASP A 343 7.66 10.44 -39.94
CA ASP A 343 7.43 9.06 -40.37
C ASP A 343 8.02 8.07 -39.35
N ILE A 344 7.26 7.04 -39.00
CA ILE A 344 7.75 5.95 -38.15
C ILE A 344 8.80 5.17 -38.94
N ILE A 345 10.04 5.12 -38.45
CA ILE A 345 11.14 4.41 -39.11
C ILE A 345 11.62 3.18 -38.35
N ASP A 346 11.27 3.08 -37.06
CA ASP A 346 11.64 1.97 -36.20
C ASP A 346 10.81 1.97 -34.89
N SER A 347 10.84 0.84 -34.18
CA SER A 347 10.17 0.69 -32.88
C SER A 347 10.91 -0.27 -31.97
N LEU A 348 10.84 -0.03 -30.65
CA LEU A 348 11.48 -0.85 -29.64
C LEU A 348 10.53 -1.10 -28.46
N LEU A 349 10.40 -2.35 -28.02
CA LEU A 349 9.72 -2.68 -26.76
C LEU A 349 10.62 -2.22 -25.60
N CYS A 350 10.30 -1.06 -25.02
CA CYS A 350 11.09 -0.47 -23.94
C CYS A 350 10.60 -0.89 -22.56
N TYR A 351 9.28 -1.01 -22.38
CA TYR A 351 8.72 -1.41 -21.10
C TYR A 351 7.65 -2.48 -21.30
N GLU A 352 7.64 -3.47 -20.41
CA GLU A 352 6.65 -4.53 -20.36
C GLU A 352 6.42 -4.89 -18.90
N TYR A 353 5.17 -4.99 -18.48
CA TYR A 353 4.79 -5.53 -17.18
C TYR A 353 3.80 -6.65 -17.40
N TYR A 354 4.10 -7.81 -16.83
CA TYR A 354 3.21 -8.96 -16.88
C TYR A 354 3.07 -9.55 -15.50
N ASN A 355 1.84 -9.81 -15.11
CA ASN A 355 1.50 -10.53 -13.91
C ASN A 355 0.29 -11.41 -14.18
N ASN A 356 0.43 -12.72 -13.96
CA ASN A 356 -0.65 -13.68 -14.07
C ASN A 356 -0.69 -14.58 -12.84
N ALA A 357 -1.73 -14.39 -12.04
CA ALA A 357 -1.97 -15.12 -10.80
C ALA A 357 -2.30 -16.61 -11.04
N ASN A 358 -2.84 -16.97 -12.21
CA ASN A 358 -3.17 -18.37 -12.52
C ASN A 358 -1.93 -19.17 -12.90
N THR A 359 -0.95 -18.54 -13.55
CA THR A 359 0.30 -19.20 -13.97
C THR A 359 1.47 -18.90 -13.04
N LEU A 360 1.25 -18.16 -11.95
CA LEU A 360 2.28 -17.68 -11.01
C LEU A 360 3.46 -17.03 -11.75
N SER A 361 3.16 -16.31 -12.83
CA SER A 361 4.17 -15.75 -13.71
C SER A 361 4.17 -14.23 -13.59
N ALA A 362 5.29 -13.66 -13.16
CA ALA A 362 5.46 -12.23 -13.07
C ALA A 362 6.83 -11.83 -13.64
N TYR A 363 6.85 -10.81 -14.49
CA TYR A 363 8.09 -10.24 -15.01
C TYR A 363 7.88 -8.79 -15.42
N GLU A 364 8.97 -8.03 -15.44
CA GLU A 364 8.96 -6.63 -15.86
C GLU A 364 10.24 -6.27 -16.61
N LYS A 365 10.07 -5.62 -17.77
CA LYS A 365 11.15 -5.06 -18.58
C LYS A 365 11.33 -3.60 -18.25
N TYR A 366 12.51 -3.23 -17.79
CA TYR A 366 12.90 -1.85 -17.49
C TYR A 366 13.76 -1.27 -18.61
N TYR A 367 13.82 0.07 -18.74
CA TYR A 367 14.69 0.73 -19.71
C TYR A 367 15.40 1.98 -19.18
N TYR A 368 16.45 2.39 -19.88
CA TYR A 368 17.04 3.73 -19.75
C TYR A 368 17.46 4.27 -21.10
N ILE A 369 17.09 5.51 -21.41
CA ILE A 369 17.45 6.26 -22.61
C ILE A 369 18.51 7.29 -22.22
N ASN A 370 19.75 7.04 -22.63
CA ASN A 370 20.83 7.99 -22.48
C ASN A 370 20.96 8.84 -23.75
N LEU A 371 20.36 10.03 -23.75
CA LEU A 371 20.41 10.93 -24.91
C LEU A 371 21.84 11.38 -25.26
N LYS A 372 22.71 11.56 -24.26
CA LYS A 372 24.11 11.97 -24.48
C LYS A 372 24.91 10.90 -25.20
N LYS A 373 24.71 9.62 -24.83
CA LYS A 373 25.39 8.47 -25.43
C LYS A 373 24.62 7.89 -26.62
N GLN A 374 23.39 8.36 -26.88
CA GLN A 374 22.46 7.81 -27.88
C GLN A 374 22.29 6.31 -27.71
N LYS A 375 22.06 5.88 -26.48
CA LYS A 375 21.90 4.48 -26.12
C LYS A 375 20.59 4.24 -25.39
N ILE A 376 20.02 3.07 -25.61
CA ILE A 376 18.92 2.54 -24.82
C ILE A 376 19.40 1.24 -24.19
N SER A 377 19.31 1.15 -22.87
CA SER A 377 19.57 -0.08 -22.14
C SER A 377 18.24 -0.65 -21.67
N THR A 378 18.05 -1.97 -21.73
CA THR A 378 16.87 -2.63 -21.18
C THR A 378 17.25 -3.84 -20.37
N VAL A 379 16.52 -4.12 -19.30
CA VAL A 379 16.70 -5.32 -18.48
C VAL A 379 15.36 -6.00 -18.21
N TYR A 380 15.28 -7.30 -18.38
CA TYR A 380 14.17 -8.12 -17.93
C TYR A 380 14.46 -8.66 -16.54
N LEU A 381 13.52 -8.41 -15.64
CA LEU A 381 13.49 -8.99 -14.31
C LEU A 381 12.32 -9.98 -14.25
N VAL A 382 12.61 -11.22 -13.91
CA VAL A 382 11.61 -12.24 -13.62
C VAL A 382 11.46 -12.33 -12.11
N TYR A 383 10.22 -12.24 -11.66
CA TYR A 383 9.87 -12.34 -10.25
C TYR A 383 9.46 -13.77 -9.95
N ASP A 384 10.18 -14.37 -9.01
CA ASP A 384 9.85 -15.65 -8.40
C ASP A 384 9.45 -15.42 -6.93
N GLU A 385 8.86 -16.42 -6.28
CA GLU A 385 8.33 -16.32 -4.91
C GLU A 385 9.35 -15.78 -3.89
N SER A 386 10.65 -15.97 -4.15
CA SER A 386 11.73 -15.61 -3.24
C SER A 386 12.91 -14.87 -3.88
N SER A 387 12.84 -14.56 -5.17
CA SER A 387 13.98 -13.96 -5.88
C SER A 387 13.58 -13.06 -7.04
N ILE A 388 14.50 -12.16 -7.40
CA ILE A 388 14.40 -11.35 -8.62
C ILE A 388 15.55 -11.77 -9.51
N ILE A 389 15.23 -12.43 -10.61
CA ILE A 389 16.21 -12.95 -11.55
C ILE A 389 16.34 -11.96 -12.69
N VAL A 390 17.57 -11.50 -12.92
CA VAL A 390 17.89 -10.74 -14.13
C VAL A 390 18.00 -11.71 -15.29
N ASP A 391 16.96 -11.78 -16.12
CA ASP A 391 16.86 -12.72 -17.23
C ASP A 391 17.69 -12.27 -18.43
N ASN A 392 17.44 -11.05 -18.92
CA ASN A 392 18.11 -10.53 -20.11
C ASN A 392 18.48 -9.06 -19.96
N TYR A 393 19.69 -8.69 -20.40
CA TYR A 393 20.15 -7.30 -20.47
C TYR A 393 20.61 -6.98 -21.90
N GLU A 394 19.99 -5.97 -22.49
CA GLU A 394 20.23 -5.57 -23.87
C GLU A 394 20.60 -4.09 -23.94
N GLU A 395 21.48 -3.75 -24.87
CA GLU A 395 21.77 -2.37 -25.23
C GLU A 395 21.46 -2.15 -26.71
N TYR A 396 21.00 -0.95 -27.02
CA TYR A 396 20.69 -0.50 -28.36
C TYR A 396 21.38 0.85 -28.59
N LYS A 397 21.95 1.06 -29.77
CA LYS A 397 22.41 2.37 -30.23
C LYS A 397 21.32 3.02 -31.07
N ILE A 398 21.04 4.29 -30.82
CA ILE A 398 20.16 5.11 -31.66
C ILE A 398 21.03 5.75 -32.75
N ASP A 399 20.74 5.45 -34.01
CA ASP A 399 21.44 6.02 -35.14
C ASP A 399 20.95 7.46 -35.38
N ASN A 400 21.78 8.45 -35.11
CA ASN A 400 21.39 9.87 -35.18
C ASN A 400 21.06 10.40 -36.58
N THR A 401 21.33 9.62 -37.63
CA THR A 401 21.03 10.01 -39.01
C THR A 401 19.73 9.35 -39.48
N THR A 402 19.55 8.08 -39.15
CA THR A 402 18.40 7.28 -39.63
C THR A 402 17.29 7.12 -38.58
N GLY A 403 17.57 7.42 -37.32
CA GLY A 403 16.69 7.20 -36.17
C GLY A 403 16.52 5.74 -35.75
N LYS A 404 17.14 4.79 -36.46
CA LYS A 404 16.98 3.34 -36.21
C LYS A 404 17.67 2.89 -34.94
N PHE A 405 17.06 1.91 -34.27
CA PHE A 405 17.61 1.23 -33.11
C PHE A 405 18.44 0.03 -33.58
N LYS A 406 19.73 0.00 -33.24
CA LYS A 406 20.63 -1.11 -33.54
C LYS A 406 21.02 -1.81 -32.25
N LYS A 407 20.63 -3.07 -32.08
CA LYS A 407 21.06 -3.88 -30.93
C LYS A 407 22.59 -3.97 -30.94
N ILE A 408 23.20 -3.74 -29.78
CA ILE A 408 24.64 -3.89 -29.58
C ILE A 408 24.85 -5.34 -29.18
N GLU A 409 25.35 -6.17 -30.11
CA GLU A 409 25.76 -7.54 -29.82
C GLU A 409 26.98 -7.53 -28.89
N LYS A 410 27.01 -8.45 -27.93
CA LYS A 410 28.08 -8.58 -26.94
C LYS A 410 29.26 -9.35 -27.51
#